data_AF-Q8DIA3-F1
#
_entry.id   AF-Q8DIA3-F1
#
_cell.length_a   1.000
_cell.length_b   1.000
_cell.length_c   1.000
_cell.angle_alpha   90.00
_cell.angle_beta   90.00
_cell.angle_gamma   90.00
#
_symmetry.space_group_name_H-M   'P 1'
#
loop_
_entity.id
_entity.type
_entity.pdbx_description
1 polymer ?
#
loop_
_entity_poly.entity_id
_entity_poly.type
_entity_poly.pdbx_seq_one_letter_code
_entity_poly.pdbx_strand_id
1 'polypeptide(L)'
;MAEISAKLVKELRDKTGAGMMDCKKALQESNGDMEAAITWLRQKGLASAGKKAGRVTSEGLVDSYIHTGGRIGVLVEVNCETDFVARNEKFKTLVQDIAKQIAACPNVEFVSLDDIPAEYKEKERQIALGSDALKGKPPEVQEKIVAGKLEKTLKELCLLYQPFIRDQSKTVEELVKEHIAELGENIRIRRFQRFVLGEGIEKQETNLAEEVAAQTQAMRAAAQTAAAAETAPPEVSEPEPAAAVTAEEPTPEPVAAAEQPAEPVSELVEQPGAESKGFGAATKKSGGKSRSNKKKK
;
A
#
# COMPACT_ATOMS: atom_id res chain seq x y z
N MET A 1 32.62 -5.82 38.22
CA MET A 1 31.32 -6.02 37.54
C MET A 1 30.26 -5.46 38.47
N ALA A 2 29.42 -4.55 37.99
CA ALA A 2 28.30 -4.05 38.78
C ALA A 2 27.42 -5.23 39.23
N GLU A 3 27.00 -5.22 40.50
CA GLU A 3 26.15 -6.27 41.05
C GLU A 3 24.73 -6.08 40.51
N ILE A 4 24.35 -6.88 39.52
CA ILE A 4 23.03 -6.79 38.89
C ILE A 4 21.98 -7.46 39.79
N SER A 5 21.24 -6.64 40.53
CA SER A 5 20.17 -7.12 41.41
C SER A 5 18.99 -7.70 40.63
N ALA A 6 18.30 -8.69 41.20
CA ALA A 6 17.10 -9.27 40.61
C ALA A 6 15.97 -8.23 40.40
N LYS A 7 15.92 -7.20 41.27
CA LYS A 7 14.97 -6.09 41.15
C LYS A 7 15.23 -5.26 39.89
N LEU A 8 16.50 -4.97 39.59
CA LEU A 8 16.89 -4.22 38.39
C LEU A 8 16.56 -5.01 37.11
N VAL A 9 16.82 -6.33 37.11
CA VAL A 9 16.44 -7.20 35.97
C VAL A 9 14.93 -7.22 35.77
N LYS A 10 14.16 -7.31 36.86
CA LYS A 10 12.70 -7.27 36.80
C LYS A 10 12.22 -5.93 36.24
N GLU A 11 12.76 -4.81 36.72
CA GLU A 11 12.40 -3.48 36.23
C GLU A 11 12.67 -3.32 34.73
N LEU A 12 13.84 -3.78 34.24
CA LEU A 12 14.17 -3.73 32.83
C LEU A 12 13.22 -4.61 32.00
N ARG A 13 12.89 -5.80 32.51
CA ARG A 13 11.94 -6.70 31.86
C ARG A 13 10.54 -6.09 31.79
N ASP A 14 10.08 -5.47 32.86
CA ASP A 14 8.74 -4.86 32.90
C ASP A 14 8.67 -3.66 31.95
N LYS A 15 9.77 -2.91 31.77
CA LYS A 15 9.88 -1.80 30.81
C LYS A 15 9.98 -2.24 29.34
N THR A 16 10.67 -3.35 29.05
CA THR A 16 11.03 -3.73 27.67
C THR A 16 10.28 -4.95 27.13
N GLY A 17 9.65 -5.74 28.00
CA GLY A 17 9.04 -7.02 27.65
C GLY A 17 10.04 -8.14 27.32
N ALA A 18 11.34 -7.87 27.29
CA ALA A 18 12.35 -8.83 26.86
C ALA A 18 12.50 -10.04 27.82
N GLY A 19 13.08 -11.13 27.32
CA GLY A 19 13.36 -12.32 28.11
C GLY A 19 14.21 -12.02 29.35
N MET A 20 13.93 -12.69 30.48
CA MET A 20 14.62 -12.47 31.76
C MET A 20 16.15 -12.57 31.65
N MET A 21 16.64 -13.56 30.90
CA MET A 21 18.08 -13.76 30.69
C MET A 21 18.70 -12.70 29.79
N ASP A 22 17.94 -12.16 28.84
CA ASP A 22 18.43 -11.10 27.96
C ASP A 22 18.50 -9.78 28.73
N CYS A 23 17.52 -9.48 29.59
CA CYS A 23 17.56 -8.33 30.50
C CYS A 23 18.78 -8.41 31.43
N LYS A 24 19.03 -9.58 32.03
CA LYS A 24 20.19 -9.78 32.90
C LYS A 24 21.51 -9.55 32.15
N LYS A 25 21.63 -10.11 30.94
CA LYS A 25 22.83 -9.92 30.09
C LYS A 25 23.00 -8.46 29.69
N ALA A 26 21.93 -7.79 29.27
CA ALA A 26 21.96 -6.38 28.88
C ALA A 26 22.48 -5.50 30.02
N LEU A 27 22.00 -5.73 31.25
CA LEU A 27 22.47 -5.02 32.43
C LEU A 27 23.92 -5.34 32.78
N GLN A 28 24.36 -6.58 32.58
CA GLN A 28 25.76 -6.96 32.79
C GLN A 28 26.71 -6.26 31.81
N GLU A 29 26.36 -6.23 30.52
CA GLU A 29 27.14 -5.54 29.48
C GLU A 29 27.10 -4.02 29.64
N SER A 30 26.01 -3.49 30.18
CA SER A 30 25.80 -2.05 30.38
C SER A 30 26.22 -1.58 31.78
N ASN A 31 26.91 -2.43 32.57
CA ASN A 31 27.33 -2.12 33.95
C ASN A 31 26.20 -1.60 34.87
N GLY A 32 24.97 -2.07 34.66
CA GLY A 32 23.79 -1.69 35.44
C GLY A 32 23.08 -0.42 34.95
N ASP A 33 23.57 0.24 33.90
CA ASP A 33 22.88 1.37 33.29
C ASP A 33 21.62 0.88 32.53
N MET A 34 20.47 1.44 32.90
CA MET A 34 19.17 1.09 32.35
C MET A 34 19.00 1.55 30.90
N GLU A 35 19.46 2.76 30.54
CA GLU A 35 19.26 3.30 29.18
C GLU A 35 20.16 2.59 28.17
N ALA A 36 21.41 2.37 28.55
CA ALA A 36 22.33 1.55 27.77
C ALA A 36 21.83 0.10 27.62
N ALA A 37 21.24 -0.49 28.68
CA ALA A 37 20.67 -1.83 28.60
C ALA A 37 19.45 -1.93 27.67
N ILE A 38 18.58 -0.91 27.65
CA ILE A 38 17.46 -0.84 26.69
C ILE A 38 18.00 -0.77 25.26
N THR A 39 19.01 0.07 25.02
CA THR A 39 19.64 0.20 23.70
C THR A 39 20.29 -1.11 23.25
N TRP A 40 20.97 -1.80 24.17
CA TRP A 40 21.57 -3.10 23.92
C TRP A 40 20.53 -4.17 23.58
N LEU A 41 19.41 -4.19 24.32
CA LEU A 41 18.29 -5.10 24.03
C LEU A 41 17.67 -4.82 22.66
N ARG A 42 17.52 -3.55 22.27
CA ARG A 42 17.03 -3.17 20.94
C ARG A 42 17.94 -3.70 19.83
N GLN A 43 19.24 -3.43 19.92
CA GLN A 43 20.22 -3.91 18.94
C GLN A 43 20.23 -5.43 18.82
N LYS A 44 20.23 -6.14 19.96
CA LYS A 44 20.17 -7.60 19.97
C LYS A 44 18.83 -8.13 19.45
N GLY A 45 17.75 -7.44 19.75
CA GLY A 45 16.40 -7.76 19.28
C GLY A 45 16.33 -7.76 17.76
N LEU A 46 16.83 -6.71 17.12
CA LEU A 46 16.94 -6.60 15.66
C LEU A 46 17.73 -7.77 15.05
N ALA A 47 18.87 -8.13 15.65
CA ALA A 47 19.66 -9.27 15.21
C ALA A 47 18.95 -10.63 15.39
N SER A 48 18.14 -10.76 16.44
CA SER A 48 17.35 -11.97 16.70
C SER A 48 16.17 -12.11 15.74
N ALA A 49 15.58 -10.99 15.32
CA ALA A 49 14.44 -10.97 14.41
C ALA A 49 14.81 -11.53 13.03
N GLY A 50 15.99 -11.15 12.51
CA GLY A 50 16.49 -11.70 11.24
C GLY A 50 16.63 -13.23 11.24
N LYS A 51 16.95 -13.84 12.40
CA LYS A 51 17.04 -15.31 12.52
C LYS A 51 15.68 -16.01 12.51
N LYS A 52 14.60 -15.28 12.82
CA LYS A 52 13.23 -15.80 12.85
C LYS A 52 12.50 -15.63 11.51
N ALA A 53 13.02 -14.80 10.60
CA ALA A 53 12.38 -14.48 9.32
C ALA A 53 12.03 -15.70 8.44
N GLY A 54 12.80 -16.80 8.57
CA GLY A 54 12.55 -18.04 7.83
C GLY A 54 11.44 -18.94 8.41
N ARG A 55 10.82 -18.57 9.54
CA ARG A 55 9.74 -19.35 10.15
C ARG A 55 8.41 -19.04 9.49
N VAL A 56 7.57 -20.06 9.33
CA VAL A 56 6.25 -19.94 8.71
C VAL A 56 5.31 -19.18 9.65
N THR A 57 4.63 -18.17 9.10
CA THR A 57 3.63 -17.35 9.81
C THR A 57 2.24 -17.62 9.22
N SER A 58 1.54 -18.62 9.75
CA SER A 58 0.21 -19.04 9.27
C SER A 58 -0.97 -18.43 10.03
N GLU A 59 -0.72 -17.95 11.25
CA GLU A 59 -1.72 -17.28 12.09
C GLU A 59 -1.59 -15.76 11.96
N GLY A 60 -2.42 -14.99 12.66
CA GLY A 60 -2.32 -13.53 12.68
C GLY A 60 -3.65 -12.82 12.81
N LEU A 61 -3.69 -11.58 12.31
CA LEU A 61 -4.89 -10.76 12.27
C LEU A 61 -5.04 -10.08 10.92
N VAL A 62 -6.28 -10.00 10.48
CA VAL A 62 -6.72 -9.03 9.48
C VAL A 62 -7.44 -7.93 10.24
N ASP A 63 -7.00 -6.68 10.05
CA ASP A 63 -7.63 -5.52 10.68
C ASP A 63 -7.93 -4.44 9.64
N SER A 64 -8.87 -3.56 9.97
CA SER A 64 -9.28 -2.46 9.12
C SER A 64 -9.17 -1.13 9.86
N TYR A 65 -8.79 -0.09 9.13
CA TYR A 65 -8.73 1.27 9.66
C TYR A 65 -9.40 2.24 8.71
N ILE A 66 -10.43 2.92 9.20
CA ILE A 66 -11.11 4.01 8.49
C ILE A 66 -10.63 5.32 9.10
N HIS A 67 -9.98 6.15 8.29
CA HIS A 67 -9.50 7.45 8.74
C HIS A 67 -10.66 8.42 8.98
N THR A 68 -10.43 9.43 9.82
CA THR A 68 -11.42 10.45 10.18
C THR A 68 -12.07 11.06 8.93
N GLY A 69 -13.40 11.11 8.94
CA GLY A 69 -14.21 11.57 7.80
C GLY A 69 -14.55 10.49 6.77
N GLY A 70 -14.11 9.24 6.94
CA GLY A 70 -14.52 8.11 6.09
C GLY A 70 -14.02 8.17 4.65
N ARG A 71 -13.02 9.04 4.37
CA ARG A 71 -12.50 9.26 3.02
C ARG A 71 -11.33 8.37 2.66
N ILE A 72 -10.69 7.76 3.66
CA ILE A 72 -9.57 6.82 3.47
C ILE A 72 -9.89 5.58 4.28
N GLY A 73 -9.80 4.41 3.65
CA GLY A 73 -9.97 3.11 4.29
C GLY A 73 -8.77 2.21 4.00
N VAL A 74 -8.35 1.44 5.00
CA VAL A 74 -7.26 0.47 4.88
C VAL A 74 -7.73 -0.88 5.41
N LEU A 75 -7.38 -1.95 4.69
CA LEU A 75 -7.46 -3.33 5.15
C LEU A 75 -6.05 -3.92 5.13
N VAL A 76 -5.60 -4.52 6.23
CA VAL A 76 -4.24 -5.07 6.35
C VAL A 76 -4.26 -6.48 6.95
N GLU A 77 -3.43 -7.37 6.39
CA GLU A 77 -3.16 -8.71 6.91
C GLU A 77 -1.74 -8.75 7.48
N VAL A 78 -1.62 -9.04 8.78
CA VAL A 78 -0.35 -9.23 9.48
C VAL A 78 -0.34 -10.61 10.12
N ASN A 79 0.61 -11.44 9.71
CA ASN A 79 0.75 -12.81 10.18
C ASN A 79 1.77 -12.95 11.32
N CYS A 80 1.55 -13.95 12.16
CA CYS A 80 2.47 -14.46 13.19
C CYS A 80 2.51 -16.00 13.18
N GLU A 81 3.31 -16.61 14.04
CA GLU A 81 3.44 -18.08 14.08
C GLU A 81 2.24 -18.74 14.78
N THR A 82 1.76 -18.16 15.90
CA THR A 82 0.71 -18.76 16.73
C THR A 82 -0.50 -17.84 16.99
N ASP A 83 -1.64 -18.45 17.30
CA ASP A 83 -2.87 -17.74 17.66
C ASP A 83 -2.77 -17.04 19.03
N PHE A 84 -1.89 -17.53 19.91
CA PHE A 84 -1.57 -16.89 21.20
C PHE A 84 -1.00 -15.48 21.00
N VAL A 85 -0.07 -15.32 20.04
CA VAL A 85 0.47 -14.00 19.70
C VAL A 85 -0.58 -13.14 19.00
N ALA A 86 -1.37 -13.71 18.09
CA ALA A 86 -2.44 -12.99 17.41
C ALA A 86 -3.45 -12.34 18.37
N ARG A 87 -3.73 -12.98 19.52
CA ARG A 87 -4.68 -12.44 20.52
C ARG A 87 -4.08 -11.40 21.46
N ASN A 88 -2.75 -11.26 21.50
CA ASN A 88 -2.03 -10.35 22.38
C ASN A 88 -2.32 -8.87 22.04
N GLU A 89 -2.53 -8.04 23.06
CA GLU A 89 -2.79 -6.60 22.90
C GLU A 89 -1.65 -5.85 22.20
N LYS A 90 -0.39 -6.25 22.43
CA LYS A 90 0.77 -5.65 21.75
C LYS A 90 0.76 -5.94 20.25
N PHE A 91 0.42 -7.17 19.87
CA PHE A 91 0.27 -7.54 18.47
C PHE A 91 -0.87 -6.78 17.82
N LYS A 92 -2.05 -6.72 18.46
CA LYS A 92 -3.18 -5.91 17.98
C LYS A 92 -2.81 -4.43 17.78
N THR A 93 -2.07 -3.86 18.73
CA THR A 93 -1.60 -2.47 18.65
C THR A 93 -0.67 -2.28 17.45
N LEU A 94 0.26 -3.21 17.22
CA LEU A 94 1.13 -3.19 16.03
C LEU A 94 0.32 -3.20 14.74
N VAL A 95 -0.67 -4.09 14.61
CA VAL A 95 -1.51 -4.20 13.41
C VAL A 95 -2.27 -2.89 13.16
N GLN A 96 -2.84 -2.27 14.20
CA GLN A 96 -3.52 -0.98 14.10
C GLN A 96 -2.56 0.16 13.72
N ASP A 97 -1.36 0.19 14.28
CA ASP A 97 -0.36 1.21 13.97
C ASP A 97 0.15 1.08 12.53
N ILE A 98 0.28 -0.15 12.02
CA ILE A 98 0.56 -0.42 10.60
C ILE A 98 -0.61 0.05 9.71
N ALA A 99 -1.86 -0.21 10.09
CA ALA A 99 -3.03 0.24 9.32
C ALA A 99 -3.08 1.78 9.22
N LYS A 100 -2.78 2.48 10.32
CA LYS A 100 -2.66 3.95 10.36
C LYS A 100 -1.49 4.45 9.52
N GLN A 101 -0.35 3.77 9.56
CA GLN A 101 0.81 4.08 8.72
C GLN A 101 0.44 4.06 7.24
N ILE A 102 -0.21 2.98 6.80
CA ILE A 102 -0.64 2.82 5.39
C ILE A 102 -1.62 3.95 5.02
N ALA A 103 -2.56 4.31 5.90
CA ALA A 103 -3.49 5.40 5.63
C ALA A 103 -2.78 6.75 5.45
N ALA A 104 -1.68 6.98 6.19
CA ALA A 104 -0.90 8.22 6.16
C ALA A 104 0.13 8.29 5.03
N CYS A 105 0.45 7.17 4.36
CA CYS A 105 1.45 7.10 3.30
C CYS A 105 0.79 6.85 1.93
N PRO A 106 0.43 7.90 1.16
CA PRO A 106 -0.32 7.75 -0.09
C PRO A 106 0.44 7.04 -1.21
N ASN A 107 1.78 7.11 -1.20
CA ASN A 107 2.63 6.55 -2.25
C ASN A 107 2.92 5.05 -2.04
N VAL A 108 2.52 4.47 -0.91
CA VAL A 108 2.87 3.10 -0.57
C VAL A 108 1.91 2.13 -1.26
N GLU A 109 2.44 1.32 -2.15
CA GLU A 109 1.69 0.32 -2.94
C GLU A 109 2.10 -1.12 -2.59
N PHE A 110 3.35 -1.32 -2.15
CA PHE A 110 3.92 -2.64 -1.89
C PHE A 110 4.37 -2.78 -0.44
N VAL A 111 4.44 -4.01 0.07
CA VAL A 111 4.98 -4.26 1.42
C VAL A 111 6.51 -4.14 1.41
N SER A 112 7.16 -4.90 0.52
CA SER A 112 8.62 -4.99 0.41
C SER A 112 9.11 -4.85 -1.04
N LEU A 113 10.42 -4.72 -1.23
CA LEU A 113 11.03 -4.63 -2.57
C LEU A 113 10.83 -5.92 -3.39
N ASP A 114 10.64 -7.05 -2.72
CA ASP A 114 10.44 -8.36 -3.36
C ASP A 114 9.04 -8.50 -3.94
N ASP A 115 8.07 -7.73 -3.43
CA ASP A 115 6.67 -7.76 -3.88
C ASP A 115 6.45 -6.91 -5.13
N ILE A 116 7.42 -6.08 -5.52
CA ILE A 116 7.32 -5.22 -6.71
C ILE A 116 7.58 -6.06 -7.98
N PRO A 117 6.62 -6.11 -8.92
CA PRO A 117 6.78 -6.83 -10.19
C PRO A 117 8.02 -6.39 -10.98
N ALA A 118 8.72 -7.34 -11.60
CA ALA A 118 9.92 -7.07 -12.39
C ALA A 118 9.65 -6.09 -13.55
N GLU A 119 8.46 -6.18 -14.16
CA GLU A 119 8.02 -5.27 -15.22
C GLU A 119 7.97 -3.81 -14.76
N TYR A 120 7.49 -3.58 -13.53
CA TYR A 120 7.42 -2.24 -12.95
C TYR A 120 8.83 -1.69 -12.71
N LYS A 121 9.74 -2.52 -12.15
CA LYS A 121 11.14 -2.14 -11.92
C LYS A 121 11.84 -1.77 -13.23
N GLU A 122 11.59 -2.50 -14.30
CA GLU A 122 12.20 -2.24 -15.61
C GLU A 122 11.61 -0.98 -16.28
N LYS A 123 10.31 -0.74 -16.17
CA LYS A 123 9.68 0.51 -16.65
C LYS A 123 10.27 1.74 -15.94
N GLU A 124 10.37 1.69 -14.61
CA GLU A 124 10.98 2.76 -13.81
C GLU A 124 12.46 2.97 -14.18
N ARG A 125 13.18 1.88 -14.44
CA ARG A 125 14.57 1.93 -14.92
C ARG A 125 14.67 2.64 -16.28
N GLN A 126 13.78 2.34 -17.22
CA GLN A 126 13.75 2.96 -18.55
C GLN A 126 13.42 4.45 -18.46
N ILE A 127 12.46 4.84 -17.61
CA ILE A 127 12.15 6.25 -17.34
C ILE A 127 13.37 6.97 -16.76
N ALA A 128 14.07 6.33 -15.80
CA ALA A 128 15.28 6.89 -15.21
C ALA A 128 16.43 7.03 -16.24
N LEU A 129 16.56 6.09 -17.18
CA LEU A 129 17.50 6.12 -18.32
C LEU A 129 17.15 7.21 -19.36
N GLY A 130 15.87 7.55 -19.50
CA GLY A 130 15.41 8.64 -20.38
C GLY A 130 15.62 10.04 -19.79
N SER A 131 16.02 10.15 -18.51
CA SER A 131 16.15 11.43 -17.82
C SER A 131 17.28 12.29 -18.39
N ASP A 132 16.99 13.58 -18.61
CA ASP A 132 17.98 14.59 -19.07
C ASP A 132 19.25 14.65 -18.22
N ALA A 133 19.16 14.23 -16.95
CA ALA A 133 20.26 14.18 -15.99
C ALA A 133 21.41 13.24 -16.39
N LEU A 134 21.22 12.40 -17.41
CA LEU A 134 22.21 11.48 -17.94
C LEU A 134 23.00 12.03 -19.15
N LYS A 135 22.51 13.12 -19.77
CA LYS A 135 23.19 13.76 -20.90
C LYS A 135 24.57 14.26 -20.47
N GLY A 136 25.61 13.75 -21.14
CA GLY A 136 27.01 14.17 -20.94
C GLY A 136 27.81 13.39 -19.88
N LYS A 137 27.24 12.35 -19.24
CA LYS A 137 27.96 11.52 -18.26
C LYS A 137 28.45 10.21 -18.89
N PRO A 138 29.60 9.64 -18.47
CA PRO A 138 30.01 8.30 -18.87
C PRO A 138 28.96 7.24 -18.53
N PRO A 139 28.81 6.15 -19.32
CA PRO A 139 27.78 5.13 -19.13
C PRO A 139 27.80 4.52 -17.72
N GLU A 140 28.98 4.28 -17.15
CA GLU A 140 29.13 3.78 -15.77
C GLU A 140 28.55 4.72 -14.71
N VAL A 141 28.63 6.04 -14.93
CA VAL A 141 28.07 7.05 -14.02
C VAL A 141 26.56 7.13 -14.19
N GLN A 142 26.07 6.97 -15.43
CA GLN A 142 24.64 6.94 -15.69
C GLN A 142 23.98 5.76 -14.98
N GLU A 143 24.55 4.57 -15.08
CA GLU A 143 24.05 3.37 -14.41
C GLU A 143 24.00 3.53 -12.89
N LYS A 144 25.05 4.10 -12.28
CA LYS A 144 25.07 4.39 -10.84
C LYS A 144 23.98 5.38 -10.42
N ILE A 145 23.75 6.43 -11.22
CA ILE A 145 22.70 7.42 -10.98
C ILE A 145 21.32 6.77 -11.09
N VAL A 146 21.10 5.96 -12.12
CA VAL A 146 19.85 5.25 -12.35
C VAL A 146 19.58 4.26 -11.22
N ALA A 147 20.57 3.47 -10.81
CA ALA A 147 20.44 2.53 -9.71
C ALA A 147 20.04 3.23 -8.40
N GLY A 148 20.69 4.35 -8.05
CA GLY A 148 20.35 5.11 -6.84
C GLY A 148 18.97 5.76 -6.90
N LYS A 149 18.56 6.30 -8.06
CA LYS A 149 17.20 6.82 -8.26
C LYS A 149 16.14 5.73 -8.15
N LEU A 150 16.37 4.62 -8.84
CA LEU A 150 15.47 3.46 -8.83
C LEU A 150 15.32 2.92 -7.41
N GLU A 151 16.42 2.73 -6.69
CA GLU A 151 16.38 2.27 -5.29
C GLU A 151 15.58 3.23 -4.40
N LYS A 152 15.75 4.54 -4.58
CA LYS A 152 14.97 5.55 -3.84
C LYS A 152 13.48 5.46 -4.16
N THR A 153 13.10 5.46 -5.44
CA THR A 153 11.70 5.36 -5.86
C THR A 153 11.06 4.07 -5.35
N LEU A 154 11.74 2.93 -5.51
CA LEU A 154 11.21 1.64 -5.05
C LEU A 154 11.04 1.60 -3.53
N LYS A 155 11.97 2.20 -2.77
CA LYS A 155 11.83 2.33 -1.30
C LYS A 155 10.66 3.23 -0.90
N GLU A 156 10.41 4.31 -1.63
CA GLU A 156 9.27 5.20 -1.38
C GLU A 156 7.92 4.51 -1.61
N LEU A 157 7.85 3.52 -2.51
CA LEU A 157 6.65 2.70 -2.77
C LEU A 157 6.44 1.58 -1.75
N CYS A 158 7.47 1.20 -1.00
CA CYS A 158 7.43 0.09 -0.05
C CYS A 158 7.13 0.55 1.38
N LEU A 159 6.19 -0.13 2.04
CA LEU A 159 5.79 0.12 3.42
C LEU A 159 6.94 -0.04 4.42
N LEU A 160 7.72 -1.12 4.30
CA LEU A 160 8.76 -1.47 5.27
C LEU A 160 9.85 -0.38 5.41
N TYR A 161 10.12 0.36 4.34
CA TYR A 161 11.16 1.38 4.30
C TYR A 161 10.66 2.77 4.70
N GLN A 162 9.36 2.93 4.94
CA GLN A 162 8.81 4.21 5.37
C GLN A 162 9.23 4.55 6.80
N PRO A 163 9.47 5.83 7.12
CA PRO A 163 9.59 6.28 8.49
C PRO A 163 8.25 6.09 9.21
N PHE A 164 8.30 5.59 10.45
CA PHE A 164 7.10 5.34 11.22
C PHE A 164 6.45 6.66 11.68
N ILE A 165 5.15 6.84 11.43
CA ILE A 165 4.44 8.12 11.66
C ILE A 165 4.49 8.60 13.11
N ARG A 166 4.56 7.70 14.08
CA ARG A 166 4.62 8.07 15.52
C ARG A 166 6.05 8.34 15.98
N ASP A 167 7.05 7.83 15.26
CA ASP A 167 8.46 7.94 15.59
C ASP A 167 9.30 7.84 14.31
N GLN A 168 9.63 8.99 13.73
CA GLN A 168 10.37 9.09 12.47
C GLN A 168 11.85 8.66 12.61
N SER A 169 12.32 8.33 13.81
CA SER A 169 13.69 7.84 14.03
C SER A 169 13.89 6.40 13.56
N LYS A 170 12.80 5.67 13.28
CA LYS A 170 12.82 4.27 12.87
C LYS A 170 11.91 4.00 11.69
N THR A 171 12.25 2.96 10.94
CA THR A 171 11.40 2.48 9.84
C THR A 171 10.31 1.55 10.34
N VAL A 172 9.29 1.31 9.50
CA VAL A 172 8.26 0.28 9.78
C VAL A 172 8.90 -1.11 9.92
N GLU A 173 9.94 -1.41 9.15
CA GLU A 173 10.69 -2.67 9.29
C GLU A 173 11.31 -2.82 10.68
N GLU A 174 11.93 -1.77 11.20
CA GLU A 174 12.52 -1.76 12.54
C GLU A 174 11.45 -1.90 13.62
N LEU A 175 10.31 -1.22 13.48
CA LEU A 175 9.16 -1.39 14.35
C LEU A 175 8.69 -2.86 14.40
N VAL A 176 8.55 -3.51 13.24
CA VAL A 176 8.16 -4.93 13.16
C VAL A 176 9.22 -5.82 13.83
N LYS A 177 10.52 -5.59 13.56
CA LYS A 177 11.62 -6.35 14.18
C LYS A 177 11.68 -6.17 15.70
N GLU A 178 11.36 -4.99 16.22
CA GLU A 178 11.24 -4.75 17.67
C GLU A 178 10.13 -5.61 18.28
N HIS A 179 8.96 -5.69 17.64
CA HIS A 179 7.86 -6.53 18.10
C HIS A 179 8.19 -8.03 17.97
N ILE A 180 8.93 -8.45 16.95
CA ILE A 180 9.44 -9.83 16.81
C ILE A 180 10.39 -10.20 17.97
N ALA A 181 11.20 -9.24 18.43
CA ALA A 181 12.10 -9.43 19.56
C ALA A 181 11.31 -9.55 20.88
N GLU A 182 10.31 -8.70 21.06
CA GLU A 182 9.47 -8.65 22.26
C GLU A 182 8.52 -9.86 22.38
N LEU A 183 7.83 -10.22 21.29
CA LEU A 183 6.85 -11.32 21.27
C LEU A 183 7.50 -12.68 21.09
N GLY A 184 8.72 -12.73 20.54
CA GLY A 184 9.49 -13.97 20.42
C GLY A 184 9.20 -14.79 19.15
N GLU A 185 8.24 -14.38 18.33
CA GLU A 185 7.81 -15.05 17.08
C GLU A 185 8.09 -14.20 15.85
N ASN A 186 8.17 -14.83 14.68
CA ASN A 186 8.21 -14.14 13.40
C ASN A 186 6.88 -13.40 13.16
N ILE A 187 6.97 -12.18 12.64
CA ILE A 187 5.82 -11.33 12.28
C ILE A 187 6.05 -10.84 10.87
N ARG A 188 5.05 -11.00 10.00
CA ARG A 188 5.14 -10.59 8.60
C ARG A 188 3.89 -9.83 8.19
N ILE A 189 4.08 -8.66 7.61
CA ILE A 189 3.00 -7.96 6.89
C ILE A 189 2.86 -8.69 5.54
N ARG A 190 1.67 -9.24 5.25
CA ARG A 190 1.48 -10.06 4.05
C ARG A 190 0.95 -9.24 2.88
N ARG A 191 -0.07 -8.44 3.13
CA ARG A 191 -0.72 -7.58 2.14
C ARG A 191 -1.54 -6.51 2.82
N PHE A 192 -1.81 -5.45 2.08
CA PHE A 192 -2.76 -4.43 2.46
C PHE A 192 -3.48 -3.93 1.22
N GLN A 193 -4.63 -3.30 1.43
CA GLN A 193 -5.31 -2.50 0.43
C GLN A 193 -5.66 -1.16 1.05
N ARG A 194 -5.34 -0.08 0.34
CA ARG A 194 -5.76 1.28 0.67
C ARG A 194 -6.81 1.71 -0.34
N PHE A 195 -7.83 2.42 0.15
CA PHE A 195 -8.88 3.02 -0.63
C PHE A 195 -8.94 4.50 -0.29
N VAL A 196 -9.02 5.35 -1.32
CA VAL A 196 -9.33 6.77 -1.17
C VAL A 196 -10.64 7.09 -1.88
N LEU A 197 -11.53 7.78 -1.19
CA LEU A 197 -12.82 8.20 -1.75
C LEU A 197 -12.60 9.15 -2.93
N GLY A 198 -13.08 8.73 -4.11
CA GLY A 198 -12.97 9.48 -5.36
C GLY A 198 -11.63 9.30 -6.09
N GLU A 199 -10.81 8.33 -5.68
CA GLU A 199 -9.60 7.96 -6.40
C GLU A 199 -9.95 7.46 -7.81
N GLY A 200 -9.27 8.01 -8.82
CA GLY A 200 -9.50 7.66 -10.23
C GLY A 200 -10.72 8.31 -10.90
N ILE A 201 -11.48 9.15 -10.19
CA ILE A 201 -12.61 9.88 -10.78
C ILE A 201 -12.17 11.32 -11.07
N GLU A 202 -12.12 11.68 -12.36
CA GLU A 202 -12.01 13.08 -12.77
C GLU A 202 -13.27 13.81 -12.32
N LYS A 203 -13.12 14.74 -11.37
CA LYS A 203 -14.22 15.63 -11.02
C LYS A 203 -14.46 16.54 -12.22
N GLN A 204 -15.67 16.52 -12.75
CA GLN A 204 -16.11 17.58 -13.65
C GLN A 204 -16.03 18.90 -12.88
N GLU A 205 -15.03 19.72 -13.19
CA GLU A 205 -14.97 21.09 -12.71
C GLU A 205 -15.99 21.91 -13.49
N THR A 206 -17.18 22.06 -12.94
CA THR A 206 -18.13 23.07 -13.44
C THR A 206 -17.74 24.42 -12.85
N ASN A 207 -17.32 25.35 -13.72
CA ASN A 207 -17.13 26.73 -13.34
C ASN A 207 -18.51 27.37 -13.15
N LEU A 208 -19.06 27.27 -11.94
CA LEU A 208 -20.38 27.81 -11.58
C LEU A 208 -20.55 29.28 -11.99
N ALA A 209 -19.46 30.06 -12.02
CA ALA A 209 -19.50 31.45 -12.47
C ALA A 209 -19.79 31.58 -13.97
N GLU A 210 -19.22 30.71 -14.81
CA GLU A 210 -19.49 30.67 -16.24
C GLU A 210 -20.90 30.16 -16.52
N GLU A 211 -21.37 29.16 -15.79
CA GLU A 211 -22.72 28.64 -15.94
C GLU A 211 -23.77 29.70 -15.57
N VAL A 212 -23.59 30.42 -14.46
CA VAL A 212 -24.47 31.53 -14.06
C VAL A 212 -24.36 32.70 -15.04
N ALA A 213 -23.16 33.02 -15.54
CA ALA A 213 -22.98 34.06 -16.56
C ALA A 213 -23.68 33.70 -17.88
N ALA A 214 -23.58 32.45 -18.33
CA ALA A 214 -24.25 31.95 -19.52
C ALA A 214 -25.78 31.99 -19.37
N GLN A 215 -26.31 31.54 -18.22
CA GLN A 215 -27.75 31.58 -17.96
C GLN A 215 -28.28 33.02 -17.87
N THR A 216 -27.56 33.93 -17.20
CA THR A 216 -27.97 35.35 -17.12
C THR A 216 -27.87 36.08 -18.46
N GLN A 217 -26.88 35.76 -19.29
CA GLN A 217 -26.78 36.30 -20.65
C GLN A 217 -27.87 35.74 -21.57
N ALA A 218 -28.14 34.43 -21.52
CA ALA A 218 -29.22 33.81 -22.29
C ALA A 218 -30.60 34.40 -21.91
N MET A 219 -30.84 34.61 -20.62
CA MET A 219 -32.08 35.22 -20.13
C MET A 219 -32.20 36.70 -20.54
N ARG A 220 -31.08 37.46 -20.54
CA ARG A 220 -31.06 38.85 -21.06
C ARG A 220 -31.30 38.92 -22.57
N ALA A 221 -30.72 38.00 -23.34
CA ALA A 221 -30.92 37.92 -24.79
C ALA A 221 -32.38 37.58 -25.13
N ALA A 222 -33.00 36.63 -24.43
CA ALA A 222 -34.41 36.27 -24.61
C ALA A 222 -35.36 37.42 -24.24
N ALA A 223 -35.04 38.20 -23.21
CA ALA A 223 -35.82 39.38 -22.85
C ALA A 223 -35.73 40.50 -23.92
N GLN A 224 -34.55 40.66 -24.54
CA GLN A 224 -34.36 41.65 -25.61
C GLN A 224 -35.07 41.27 -26.91
N THR A 225 -35.10 39.98 -27.29
CA THR A 225 -35.83 39.53 -28.48
C THR A 225 -37.34 39.64 -28.30
N ALA A 226 -37.86 39.38 -27.10
CA ALA A 226 -39.28 39.60 -26.78
C ALA A 226 -39.67 41.10 -26.86
N ALA A 227 -38.83 42.00 -26.33
CA ALA A 227 -39.09 43.43 -26.38
C ALA A 227 -39.06 44.01 -27.82
N ALA A 228 -38.20 43.47 -28.69
CA ALA A 228 -38.15 43.90 -30.10
C ALA A 228 -39.39 43.45 -30.89
N ALA A 229 -39.96 42.28 -30.58
CA ALA A 229 -41.16 41.77 -31.23
C ALA A 229 -42.43 42.55 -30.84
N GLU A 230 -42.49 43.11 -29.63
CA GLU A 230 -43.67 43.84 -29.14
C GLU A 230 -43.74 45.31 -29.64
N THR A 231 -42.66 45.83 -30.21
CA THR A 231 -42.64 47.18 -30.82
C THR A 231 -42.96 47.22 -32.32
N ALA A 232 -43.22 46.08 -32.95
CA ALA A 232 -43.68 46.03 -34.34
C ALA A 232 -45.22 46.19 -34.39
N PRO A 233 -45.77 47.27 -34.99
CA PRO A 233 -47.21 47.43 -35.13
C PRO A 233 -47.77 46.36 -36.09
N PRO A 234 -48.98 45.82 -35.86
CA PRO A 234 -49.58 44.85 -36.76
C PRO A 234 -50.03 45.54 -38.05
N GLU A 235 -49.37 45.22 -39.15
CA GLU A 235 -49.82 45.64 -40.49
C GLU A 235 -50.92 44.67 -40.95
N VAL A 236 -52.15 45.18 -41.02
CA VAL A 236 -53.36 44.46 -41.44
C VAL A 236 -53.54 44.65 -42.94
N SER A 237 -53.39 43.59 -43.73
CA SER A 237 -53.88 43.56 -45.12
C SER A 237 -54.49 42.20 -45.42
N GLU A 238 -55.81 42.22 -45.63
CA GLU A 238 -56.68 41.10 -45.99
C GLU A 238 -56.42 40.57 -47.43
N PRO A 239 -56.90 39.35 -47.76
CA PRO A 239 -56.27 38.47 -48.74
C PRO A 239 -56.90 38.52 -50.16
N GLU A 240 -56.06 38.34 -51.19
CA GLU A 240 -56.47 38.04 -52.57
C GLU A 240 -56.68 36.52 -52.78
N PRO A 241 -57.71 36.09 -53.56
CA PRO A 241 -57.86 34.70 -53.99
C PRO A 241 -57.57 34.53 -55.50
N ALA A 242 -56.77 33.52 -55.87
CA ALA A 242 -56.80 32.75 -57.14
C ALA A 242 -55.43 32.06 -57.30
N ALA A 243 -55.32 30.74 -57.16
CA ALA A 243 -55.63 29.72 -58.15
C ALA A 243 -54.35 29.15 -58.81
N ALA A 244 -54.32 27.82 -58.81
CA ALA A 244 -53.67 26.92 -59.75
C ALA A 244 -52.24 26.38 -59.46
N VAL A 245 -52.21 25.07 -59.16
CA VAL A 245 -51.42 24.00 -59.83
C VAL A 245 -49.88 24.18 -59.77
N THR A 246 -49.07 23.32 -59.15
CA THR A 246 -48.79 21.91 -59.48
C THR A 246 -47.85 21.30 -58.43
N ALA A 247 -47.86 19.96 -58.35
CA ALA A 247 -47.07 19.02 -57.56
C ALA A 247 -45.59 19.35 -57.27
N GLU A 248 -45.08 18.95 -56.10
CA GLU A 248 -44.21 17.77 -55.90
C GLU A 248 -43.83 17.63 -54.39
N GLU A 249 -44.15 16.50 -53.76
CA GLU A 249 -43.74 16.15 -52.39
C GLU A 249 -42.29 15.61 -52.37
N PRO A 250 -41.48 15.97 -51.36
CA PRO A 250 -40.37 15.12 -50.92
C PRO A 250 -40.68 14.45 -49.59
N THR A 251 -40.56 13.13 -49.60
CA THR A 251 -40.55 12.15 -48.50
C THR A 251 -39.67 12.52 -47.30
N PRO A 252 -40.08 12.22 -46.05
CA PRO A 252 -39.16 12.15 -44.90
C PRO A 252 -38.57 10.74 -44.74
N GLU A 253 -37.24 10.67 -44.55
CA GLU A 253 -36.47 9.46 -44.24
C GLU A 253 -36.83 8.86 -42.86
N PRO A 254 -36.85 7.51 -42.70
CA PRO A 254 -36.81 6.87 -41.40
C PRO A 254 -35.37 6.43 -41.06
N VAL A 255 -34.82 6.94 -39.94
CA VAL A 255 -33.55 6.44 -39.40
C VAL A 255 -33.80 5.13 -38.66
N ALA A 256 -33.14 4.08 -39.16
CA ALA A 256 -33.30 2.69 -38.76
C ALA A 256 -32.75 2.38 -37.36
N ALA A 257 -33.44 1.46 -36.70
CA ALA A 257 -33.03 0.75 -35.50
C ALA A 257 -31.78 -0.11 -35.74
N ALA A 258 -30.87 -0.11 -34.77
CA ALA A 258 -29.85 -1.15 -34.58
C ALA A 258 -29.77 -1.46 -33.08
N GLU A 259 -30.62 -2.39 -32.67
CA GLU A 259 -30.53 -3.13 -31.41
C GLU A 259 -29.70 -4.39 -31.71
N GLN A 260 -28.59 -4.60 -30.99
CA GLN A 260 -27.90 -5.88 -30.94
C GLN A 260 -27.62 -6.27 -29.48
N PRO A 261 -27.69 -7.57 -29.16
CA PRO A 261 -27.99 -8.04 -27.82
C PRO A 261 -26.75 -8.43 -27.02
N ALA A 262 -26.92 -8.49 -25.71
CA ALA A 262 -25.96 -8.99 -24.74
C ALA A 262 -25.66 -10.49 -24.92
N GLU A 263 -24.38 -10.86 -24.87
CA GLU A 263 -23.93 -12.24 -24.66
C GLU A 263 -23.62 -12.48 -23.18
N PRO A 264 -23.98 -13.65 -22.64
CA PRO A 264 -23.14 -14.32 -21.65
C PRO A 264 -22.87 -15.76 -22.08
N VAL A 265 -21.59 -16.09 -22.28
CA VAL A 265 -21.17 -17.49 -22.50
C VAL A 265 -20.40 -17.97 -21.27
N SER A 266 -21.06 -18.87 -20.54
CA SER A 266 -20.49 -19.80 -19.58
C SER A 266 -19.69 -20.88 -20.30
N GLU A 267 -18.45 -21.16 -19.87
CA GLU A 267 -17.82 -22.45 -20.15
C GLU A 267 -17.06 -22.97 -18.93
N LEU A 268 -17.62 -24.03 -18.37
CA LEU A 268 -17.04 -24.94 -17.39
C LEU A 268 -15.96 -25.80 -18.07
N VAL A 269 -14.75 -25.82 -17.53
CA VAL A 269 -13.83 -26.96 -17.69
C VAL A 269 -13.25 -27.31 -16.32
N GLU A 270 -13.83 -28.35 -15.74
CA GLU A 270 -13.36 -29.12 -14.59
C GLU A 270 -12.86 -30.45 -15.15
N GLN A 271 -11.58 -30.80 -14.96
CA GLN A 271 -11.07 -32.19 -15.05
C GLN A 271 -9.79 -32.40 -14.22
N PRO A 272 -9.51 -33.65 -13.78
CA PRO A 272 -9.01 -33.93 -12.44
C PRO A 272 -7.57 -34.48 -12.37
N GLY A 273 -7.01 -34.45 -11.16
CA GLY A 273 -6.17 -35.52 -10.58
C GLY A 273 -4.87 -35.93 -11.27
N ALA A 274 -3.73 -35.58 -10.67
CA ALA A 274 -2.48 -36.31 -10.88
C ALA A 274 -1.64 -36.40 -9.58
N GLU A 275 -1.76 -37.57 -8.95
CA GLU A 275 -0.72 -38.37 -8.29
C GLU A 275 0.31 -37.72 -7.34
N SER A 276 0.07 -37.96 -6.05
CA SER A 276 1.12 -38.06 -5.03
C SER A 276 1.83 -39.42 -5.09
N LYS A 277 3.12 -39.43 -5.40
CA LYS A 277 4.11 -40.48 -5.05
C LYS A 277 5.28 -39.72 -4.40
N GLY A 278 5.69 -39.93 -3.16
CA GLY A 278 5.93 -41.22 -2.51
C GLY A 278 7.41 -41.59 -2.64
N PHE A 279 8.32 -40.86 -1.97
CA PHE A 279 9.72 -41.22 -1.76
C PHE A 279 10.27 -40.27 -0.68
N GLY A 280 10.96 -40.66 0.39
CA GLY A 280 11.46 -41.93 0.86
C GLY A 280 12.32 -41.58 2.07
N ALA A 281 11.95 -42.08 3.25
CA ALA A 281 12.70 -41.89 4.48
C ALA A 281 14.03 -42.67 4.40
N ALA A 282 15.14 -42.01 4.72
CA ALA A 282 16.42 -42.67 4.96
C ALA A 282 17.16 -41.98 6.11
N THR A 283 16.76 -42.34 7.32
CA THR A 283 17.59 -42.26 8.52
C THR A 283 18.78 -43.21 8.39
N LYS A 284 20.02 -42.69 8.49
CA LYS A 284 21.19 -43.50 8.86
C LYS A 284 21.95 -42.85 10.01
N LYS A 285 21.90 -43.56 11.14
CA LYS A 285 22.81 -43.47 12.28
C LYS A 285 24.20 -43.97 11.88
N SER A 286 25.22 -43.19 12.17
CA SER A 286 26.55 -43.60 12.67
C SER A 286 27.25 -42.29 13.07
N GLY A 287 27.80 -42.10 14.27
CA GLY A 287 28.59 -43.02 15.07
C GLY A 287 30.05 -42.56 14.97
N GLY A 288 30.50 -41.70 15.87
CA GLY A 288 31.88 -41.20 15.86
C GLY A 288 32.20 -40.22 16.99
N LYS A 289 32.38 -40.77 18.20
CA LYS A 289 32.97 -40.08 19.37
C LYS A 289 34.50 -40.12 19.29
N SER A 290 35.17 -38.97 19.44
CA SER A 290 36.46 -38.82 20.14
C SER A 290 36.68 -37.32 20.42
N ARG A 291 36.48 -36.80 21.64
CA ARG A 291 37.28 -36.81 22.87
C ARG A 291 38.74 -36.29 22.74
N SER A 292 38.97 -35.18 23.45
CA SER A 292 40.16 -34.78 24.27
C SER A 292 41.48 -34.53 23.51
N ASN A 293 42.33 -33.52 23.78
CA ASN A 293 42.72 -32.69 24.93
C ASN A 293 43.30 -31.37 24.37
N LYS A 294 43.13 -30.14 24.90
CA LYS A 294 43.58 -29.52 26.18
C LYS A 294 45.10 -29.51 26.43
N LYS A 295 45.73 -28.35 26.15
CA LYS A 295 46.83 -27.61 26.87
C LYS A 295 47.57 -26.75 25.82
N LYS A 296 47.58 -25.41 25.83
CA LYS A 296 48.13 -24.44 26.81
C LYS A 296 49.53 -24.81 27.32
N LYS A 297 50.55 -24.32 26.61
CA LYS A 297 51.62 -23.49 27.13
C LYS A 297 51.95 -22.44 26.06
#